data_AF-A0A497DTY2-F1
#
_entry.id   AF-A0A497DTY2-F1
#
_cell.length_a   1.000
_cell.length_b   1.000
_cell.length_c   1.000
_cell.angle_alpha   90.00
_cell.angle_beta   90.00
_cell.angle_gamma   90.00
#
_symmetry.space_group_name_H-M   'P 1'
#
loop_
_entity.id
_entity.type
_entity.pdbx_description
1 polymer ?
#
loop_
_entity_poly.entity_id
_entity_poly.type
_entity_poly.pdbx_seq_one_letter_code
_entity_poly.pdbx_strand_id
1 'polypeptide(L)' 'MHSNHLIELAKARYSCRNYDARPVEQEKLDLILEAGRVAPSAVNFQPWH' A
#
# COMPACT_ATOMS: atom_id res chain seq x y z
N MET A 1 11.80 10.11 -21.80
CA MET A 1 12.05 10.35 -20.37
C MET A 1 11.48 9.18 -19.61
N HIS A 2 12.22 8.59 -18.67
CA HIS A 2 11.68 7.49 -17.86
C HIS A 2 10.68 8.08 -16.86
N SER A 3 9.41 7.74 -17.01
CA SER A 3 8.40 8.09 -16.01
C SER A 3 8.76 7.43 -14.68
N ASN A 4 8.89 8.24 -13.62
CA ASN A 4 9.15 7.72 -12.28
C ASN A 4 7.84 7.14 -11.72
N HIS A 5 7.68 5.82 -11.85
CA HIS A 5 6.46 5.08 -11.50
C HIS A 5 5.96 5.38 -10.08
N LEU A 6 6.87 5.54 -9.11
CA LEU A 6 6.51 5.86 -7.73
C LEU A 6 5.82 7.23 -7.61
N ILE A 7 6.35 8.24 -8.32
CA ILE A 7 5.81 9.60 -8.29
C ILE A 7 4.41 9.64 -8.91
N GLU A 8 4.20 8.89 -9.99
CA GLU A 8 2.90 8.83 -10.65
C GLU A 8 1.85 8.11 -9.78
N LEU A 9 2.23 7.01 -9.11
CA LEU A 9 1.35 6.36 -8.12
C LEU A 9 1.02 7.29 -6.94
N ALA A 10 2.02 8.02 -6.43
CA ALA A 10 1.81 8.93 -5.31
C ALA A 10 0.82 10.07 -5.65
N LYS A 11 0.86 10.58 -6.89
CA LYS A 11 -0.10 11.57 -7.39
C LYS A 11 -1.48 10.98 -7.63
N ALA A 12 -1.56 9.74 -8.12
CA ALA A 12 -2.83 9.08 -8.42
C ALA A 12 -3.60 8.62 -7.16
N ARG A 13 -2.91 8.42 -6.03
CA ARG A 13 -3.54 8.02 -4.76
C ARG A 13 -4.55 9.07 -4.29
N TYR A 14 -5.78 8.63 -4.03
CA TYR A 14 -6.85 9.45 -3.47
C TYR A 14 -7.59 8.69 -2.36
N SER A 15 -8.40 9.42 -1.59
CA SER A 15 -9.28 8.81 -0.57
C SER A 15 -10.57 8.35 -1.25
N CYS A 16 -10.64 7.06 -1.57
CA CYS A 16 -11.87 6.43 -2.05
C CYS A 16 -12.97 6.53 -0.97
N ARG A 17 -14.21 6.84 -1.36
CA ARG A 17 -15.35 7.00 -0.44
C ARG A 17 -16.56 6.13 -0.79
N ASN A 18 -16.45 5.35 -1.86
CA ASN A 18 -17.50 4.42 -2.29
C ASN A 18 -16.84 3.18 -2.87
N TYR A 19 -17.05 2.03 -2.25
CA TYR A 19 -16.42 0.76 -2.61
C TYR A 19 -17.43 -0.17 -3.29
N ASP A 20 -16.94 -0.95 -4.24
CA ASP A 20 -17.69 -2.05 -4.82
C ASP A 20 -17.81 -3.20 -3.80
N ALA A 21 -18.89 -4.00 -3.87
CA ALA A 21 -19.11 -5.14 -3.00
C ALA A 21 -18.22 -6.35 -3.32
N ARG A 22 -17.53 -6.34 -4.47
CA ARG A 22 -16.61 -7.40 -4.87
C ARG A 22 -15.49 -7.60 -3.83
N PRO A 23 -15.20 -8.84 -3.42
CA PRO A 23 -14.06 -9.12 -2.56
C PRO A 23 -12.75 -8.83 -3.29
N VAL A 24 -11.73 -8.43 -2.53
CA VAL A 24 -10.36 -8.28 -3.03
C VAL A 24 -9.70 -9.66 -3.11
N GLU A 25 -8.95 -9.91 -4.18
CA GLU A 25 -8.20 -11.14 -4.38
C GLU A 25 -7.09 -11.30 -3.32
N GLN A 26 -6.90 -12.52 -2.82
CA GLN A 26 -5.99 -12.80 -1.70
C GLN A 26 -4.56 -12.31 -1.96
N GLU A 27 -4.02 -12.56 -3.15
CA GLU A 27 -2.66 -12.17 -3.52
C GLU A 27 -2.42 -10.65 -3.41
N LYS A 28 -3.45 -9.83 -3.67
CA LYS A 28 -3.36 -8.37 -3.53
C LYS A 28 -3.33 -7.95 -2.06
N LEU A 29 -4.11 -8.63 -1.23
CA LEU A 29 -4.09 -8.42 0.22
C LEU A 29 -2.73 -8.79 0.80
N ASP A 30 -2.18 -9.95 0.42
CA ASP A 30 -0.88 -10.44 0.87
C ASP A 30 0.24 -9.44 0.51
N LEU A 31 0.22 -8.89 -0.71
CA LEU A 31 1.19 -7.89 -1.16
C LEU A 31 1.12 -6.59 -0.32
N ILE A 32 -0.08 -6.11 -0.01
CA ILE A 32 -0.27 -4.89 0.80
C ILE A 32 0.19 -5.12 2.23
N LEU A 33 -0.11 -6.29 2.81
CA LEU A 33 0.29 -6.66 4.16
C LEU A 33 1.81 -6.77 4.27
N GLU A 34 2.47 -7.41 3.29
CA GLU A 34 3.93 -7.50 3.25
C GLU A 34 4.58 -6.13 3.15
N ALA A 35 4.04 -5.23 2.30
CA ALA A 35 4.53 -3.86 2.18
C ALA A 35 4.42 -3.08 3.50
N GLY A 36 3.35 -3.28 4.26
CA GLY A 36 3.20 -2.71 5.61
C GLY A 36 4.18 -3.32 6.61
N ARG A 37 4.36 -4.65 6.59
CA ARG A 37 5.22 -5.39 7.52
C ARG A 37 6.69 -4.97 7.43
N VAL A 38 7.19 -4.68 6.22
CA VAL A 38 8.59 -4.29 5.98
C VAL A 38 8.83 -2.77 6.09
N ALA A 39 7.82 -1.98 6.45
CA ALA A 39 7.95 -0.54 6.60
C ALA A 39 8.94 -0.19 7.74
N PRO A 40 9.77 0.86 7.57
CA PRO A 40 10.69 1.28 8.61
C PRO A 40 9.93 1.84 9.82
N SER A 41 10.48 1.61 11.02
CA SER A 41 10.03 2.21 12.27
C SER A 41 11.19 2.85 13.02
N ALA A 42 10.86 3.78 13.92
CA ALA A 42 11.84 4.30 14.87
C ALA A 42 12.55 3.15 15.58
N VAL A 43 13.87 3.13 15.51
CA VAL A 43 14.75 2.09 16.08
C VAL A 43 14.37 0.64 15.71
N ASN A 44 13.69 0.45 14.57
CA ASN A 44 13.13 -0.85 14.16
C ASN A 44 12.20 -1.48 15.22
N PHE A 45 11.48 -0.65 15.97
CA PHE A 45 10.62 -1.09 17.07
C PHE A 45 9.38 -1.88 16.61
N GLN A 46 8.90 -1.64 15.40
CA GLN A 46 7.74 -2.30 14.78
C GLN A 46 6.50 -2.41 15.70
N PRO A 47 5.99 -1.30 16.27
CA PRO A 47 4.89 -1.32 17.25
C PRO A 47 3.51 -1.50 16.59
N TRP A 48 3.37 -2.54 15.78
CA TRP A 48 2.14 -2.91 15.09
C TRP A 48 1.91 -4.42 15.22
N HIS A 49 0.64 -4.84 15.15
CA HIS A 49 0.20 -6.22 15.31
C HIS A 49 -0.76 -6.61 14.20
#